data_AF-A0A662TAI5-F1
#
_entry.id   AF-A0A662TAI5-F1
#
_cell.length_a   1.000
_cell.length_b   1.000
_cell.length_c   1.000
_cell.angle_alpha   90.00
_cell.angle_beta   90.00
_cell.angle_gamma   90.00
#
_symmetry.space_group_name_H-M   'P 1'
#
loop_
_entity.id
_entity.type
_entity.pdbx_description
1 polymer ?
#
loop_
_entity_poly.entity_id
_entity_poly.type
_entity_poly.pdbx_seq_one_letter_code
_entity_poly.pdbx_strand_id
1 'polypeptide(L)'
;MSHVLRIRYFNQHWDGRRHLEGRRIYIRRIFYRVLDSVLKSRFVILTGPVGMGKTTLIHWLIDKLVEKGVNPKNILYVSMEDDVCDVEEALRYYETEIRMRKIDGDTENIYIFIDEVSFDPDWV
;
A
#
# COMPACT_ATOMS: atom_id res chain seq x y z
N MET A 1 -2.82 -21.29 -2.34
CA MET A 1 -1.87 -20.58 -1.44
C MET A 1 -2.74 -19.76 -0.49
N SER A 2 -2.59 -19.87 0.83
CA SER A 2 -3.51 -19.17 1.75
C SER A 2 -3.45 -17.65 1.54
N HIS A 3 -4.59 -16.98 1.65
CA HIS A 3 -4.76 -15.53 1.42
C HIS A 3 -3.72 -14.68 2.18
N VAL A 4 -3.44 -15.10 3.42
CA VAL A 4 -2.39 -14.59 4.31
C VAL A 4 -0.98 -14.57 3.71
N LEU A 5 -0.56 -15.65 3.03
CA LEU A 5 0.78 -15.73 2.43
C LEU A 5 0.95 -14.68 1.34
N ARG A 6 -0.13 -14.32 0.67
CA ARG A 6 -0.10 -13.36 -0.43
C ARG A 6 -0.04 -11.92 0.06
N ILE A 7 -0.78 -11.57 1.12
CA ILE A 7 -0.64 -10.26 1.78
C ILE A 7 0.83 -10.05 2.19
N ARG A 8 1.45 -11.03 2.85
CA ARG A 8 2.88 -10.94 3.21
C ARG A 8 3.79 -10.85 1.99
N TYR A 9 3.50 -11.59 0.92
CA TYR A 9 4.29 -11.57 -0.31
C TYR A 9 4.38 -10.18 -0.93
N PHE A 10 3.28 -9.41 -0.93
CA PHE A 10 3.28 -8.04 -1.43
C PHE A 10 3.83 -7.03 -0.42
N ASN A 11 3.75 -7.31 0.88
CA ASN A 11 4.20 -6.40 1.92
C ASN A 11 5.64 -6.67 2.42
N GLN A 12 6.57 -6.91 1.49
CA GLN A 12 7.97 -7.27 1.82
C GLN A 12 8.74 -6.20 2.61
N HIS A 13 8.27 -4.96 2.58
CA HIS A 13 8.80 -3.86 3.38
C HIS A 13 8.64 -4.10 4.89
N TRP A 14 7.68 -4.91 5.33
CA TRP A 14 7.59 -5.36 6.72
C TRP A 14 8.84 -6.11 7.19
N ASP A 15 9.53 -6.77 6.26
CA ASP A 15 10.77 -7.52 6.50
C ASP A 15 12.01 -6.74 6.01
N GLY A 16 11.86 -5.43 5.77
CA GLY A 16 12.96 -4.53 5.41
C GLY A 16 13.36 -4.53 3.93
N ARG A 17 12.62 -5.21 3.06
CA ARG A 17 12.90 -5.23 1.61
C ARG A 17 12.25 -4.03 0.90
N ARG A 18 12.92 -3.51 -0.12
CA ARG A 18 12.36 -2.44 -0.97
C ARG A 18 11.64 -3.04 -2.16
N HIS A 19 10.51 -2.47 -2.53
CA HIS A 19 9.73 -2.92 -3.68
C HIS A 19 10.45 -2.70 -5.01
N LEU A 20 11.25 -1.65 -5.07
CA LEU A 20 11.89 -1.18 -6.30
C LEU A 20 13.41 -1.40 -6.29
N GLU A 21 13.89 -2.30 -5.43
CA GLU A 21 15.31 -2.67 -5.37
C GLU A 21 15.81 -3.15 -6.73
N GLY A 22 16.96 -2.64 -7.18
CA GLY A 22 17.58 -3.00 -8.46
C GLY A 22 16.83 -2.50 -9.71
N ARG A 23 15.71 -1.78 -9.58
CA ARG A 23 14.98 -1.23 -10.73
C ARG A 23 15.52 0.13 -11.13
N ARG A 24 15.79 0.32 -12.42
CA ARG A 24 16.16 1.63 -12.98
C ARG A 24 14.89 2.44 -13.21
N ILE A 25 14.58 3.34 -12.28
CA ILE A 25 13.34 4.12 -12.30
C ILE A 25 13.68 5.58 -12.51
N TYR A 26 13.03 6.19 -13.51
CA TYR A 26 13.12 7.62 -13.78
C TYR A 26 12.12 8.36 -12.89
N ILE A 27 12.62 9.31 -12.10
CA ILE A 27 11.77 10.15 -11.23
C ILE A 27 10.82 10.96 -12.10
N ARG A 28 9.56 10.54 -12.09
CA ARG A 28 8.49 11.29 -12.75
C ARG A 28 8.13 12.46 -11.84
N ARG A 29 8.05 13.66 -12.41
CA ARG A 29 7.69 14.89 -11.66
C ARG A 29 6.37 14.76 -10.89
N ILE A 30 5.45 13.94 -11.38
CA ILE A 30 4.18 13.63 -10.70
C ILE A 30 4.36 12.95 -9.34
N PHE A 31 5.47 12.21 -9.14
CA PHE A 31 5.76 11.50 -7.90
C PHE A 31 5.70 12.41 -6.68
N TYR A 32 6.40 13.55 -6.74
CA TYR A 32 6.43 14.48 -5.60
C TYR A 32 5.08 15.12 -5.31
N ARG A 33 4.25 15.36 -6.35
CA ARG A 33 2.89 15.88 -6.17
C ARG A 33 1.99 14.86 -5.49
N VAL A 34 2.14 13.59 -5.85
CA VAL A 34 1.36 12.49 -5.26
C VAL A 34 1.83 12.23 -3.84
N LEU A 35 3.14 12.22 -3.58
CA LEU A 35 3.69 12.12 -2.23
C LEU A 35 3.17 13.25 -1.33
N ASP A 36 3.16 14.49 -1.82
CA ASP A 36 2.62 15.63 -1.07
C ASP A 36 1.12 15.45 -0.77
N SER A 37 0.36 14.92 -1.73
CA SER A 37 -1.07 14.64 -1.54
C SER A 37 -1.29 13.56 -0.47
N VAL A 38 -0.49 12.47 -0.51
CA VAL A 38 -0.54 11.36 0.46
C VAL A 38 -0.19 11.82 1.86
N LEU A 39 0.75 12.76 2.02
CA LEU A 39 1.15 13.27 3.33
C LEU A 39 0.15 14.27 3.94
N LYS A 40 -0.70 14.90 3.13
CA LYS A 40 -1.60 15.98 3.55
C LYS A 40 -3.08 15.60 3.57
N SER A 41 -3.45 14.52 2.90
CA SER A 41 -4.85 14.14 2.67
C SER A 41 -5.15 12.79 3.27
N ARG A 42 -6.33 12.66 3.88
CA ARG A 42 -6.81 11.37 4.41
C ARG A 42 -7.09 10.36 3.30
N PHE A 43 -7.55 10.82 2.14
CA PHE A 43 -7.86 9.99 0.98
C PHE A 43 -7.21 10.59 -0.27
N VAL A 44 -6.58 9.72 -1.07
CA VAL A 44 -5.98 10.06 -2.36
C VAL A 44 -6.38 8.99 -3.37
N ILE A 45 -7.04 9.41 -4.45
CA ILE A 45 -7.41 8.49 -5.54
C ILE A 45 -6.42 8.69 -6.68
N LEU A 46 -5.75 7.59 -7.07
CA LEU A 46 -4.84 7.55 -8.21
C LEU A 46 -5.54 6.96 -9.43
N THR A 47 -6.09 7.81 -10.29
CA THR A 47 -6.78 7.38 -11.51
C THR A 47 -5.86 7.41 -12.73
N GLY A 48 -6.05 6.46 -13.65
CA GLY A 48 -5.40 6.47 -14.96
C GLY A 48 -5.50 5.10 -15.65
N PRO A 49 -5.27 5.03 -16.96
CA PRO A 49 -5.34 3.76 -17.68
C PRO A 49 -4.29 2.75 -17.22
N VAL A 50 -4.61 1.47 -17.41
CA VAL A 50 -3.76 0.32 -17.06
C VAL A 50 -2.39 0.46 -17.77
N GLY A 51 -1.32 0.09 -17.08
CA GLY A 51 0.04 0.17 -17.61
C GLY A 51 0.71 1.55 -17.55
N MET A 52 0.04 2.60 -17.06
CA MET A 52 0.68 3.92 -16.89
C MET A 52 1.68 3.99 -15.72
N GLY A 53 1.82 2.92 -14.93
CA GLY A 53 2.75 2.81 -13.81
C GLY A 53 2.18 3.27 -12.47
N LYS A 54 0.87 3.16 -12.27
CA LYS A 54 0.19 3.47 -10.99
C LYS A 54 0.72 2.59 -9.85
N THR A 55 0.74 1.28 -10.04
CA THR A 55 1.33 0.30 -9.10
C THR A 55 2.81 0.60 -8.80
N THR A 56 3.59 0.95 -9.84
CA THR A 56 4.99 1.36 -9.64
C THR A 56 5.10 2.63 -8.80
N LEU A 57 4.20 3.59 -9.01
CA LEU A 57 4.14 4.81 -8.22
C LEU A 57 3.81 4.50 -6.75
N ILE A 58 2.84 3.62 -6.50
CA ILE A 58 2.49 3.14 -5.15
C ILE A 58 3.70 2.51 -4.45
N HIS A 59 4.36 1.55 -5.10
CA HIS A 59 5.58 0.93 -4.57
C HIS A 59 6.66 1.97 -4.24
N TRP A 60 6.76 3.03 -5.05
CA TRP A 60 7.73 4.07 -4.80
C TRP A 60 7.38 4.97 -3.62
N LEU A 61 6.08 5.24 -3.43
CA LEU A 61 5.58 5.94 -2.26
C LEU A 61 5.88 5.15 -1.00
N ILE A 62 5.64 3.82 -1.00
CA ILE A 62 5.94 2.94 0.12
C ILE A 62 7.43 3.01 0.47
N ASP A 63 8.31 2.78 -0.52
CA ASP A 63 9.76 2.84 -0.29
C ASP A 63 10.20 4.22 0.25
N LYS A 64 9.60 5.31 -0.24
CA LYS A 64 9.89 6.67 0.24
C LYS A 64 9.32 7.00 1.62
N LEU A 65 8.18 6.44 1.99
CA LEU A 65 7.64 6.58 3.35
C LEU A 65 8.54 5.87 4.36
N VAL A 66 8.99 4.65 4.04
CA VAL A 66 9.95 3.91 4.85
C VAL A 66 11.29 4.67 4.95
N GLU A 67 11.81 5.20 3.84
CA GLU A 67 13.03 6.01 3.83
C GLU A 67 12.91 7.28 4.70
N LYS A 68 11.71 7.85 4.80
CA LYS A 68 11.40 9.00 5.66
C LYS A 68 11.20 8.65 7.14
N GLY A 69 11.33 7.37 7.52
CA GLY A 69 11.23 6.92 8.90
C GLY A 69 9.83 6.47 9.33
N VAL A 70 8.87 6.32 8.40
CA VAL A 70 7.60 5.66 8.71
C VAL A 70 7.90 4.20 9.04
N ASN A 71 7.39 3.72 10.18
CA ASN A 71 7.49 2.31 10.55
C ASN A 71 6.89 1.46 9.40
N PRO A 72 7.62 0.50 8.82
CA PRO A 72 7.09 -0.31 7.72
C PRO A 72 5.79 -1.03 8.07
N LYS A 73 5.61 -1.43 9.34
CA LYS A 73 4.37 -2.03 9.82
C LYS A 73 3.20 -1.06 9.89
N ASN A 74 3.41 0.25 9.67
CA ASN A 74 2.38 1.28 9.51
C ASN A 74 1.94 1.48 8.07
N ILE A 75 2.43 0.65 7.16
CA ILE A 75 2.09 0.69 5.76
C ILE A 75 1.49 -0.65 5.39
N LEU A 76 0.31 -0.62 4.79
CA LEU A 76 -0.35 -1.79 4.21
C LEU A 76 -0.53 -1.55 2.71
N TYR A 77 -0.14 -2.52 1.91
CA TYR A 77 -0.44 -2.59 0.49
C TYR A 77 -1.34 -3.81 0.22
N VAL A 78 -2.45 -3.58 -0.49
CA VAL A 78 -3.40 -4.60 -0.91
C VAL A 78 -3.61 -4.46 -2.42
N SER A 79 -3.57 -5.58 -3.14
CA SER A 79 -3.79 -5.67 -4.59
C SER A 79 -5.02 -6.52 -4.85
N MET A 80 -6.04 -5.95 -5.48
CA MET A 80 -7.33 -6.63 -5.69
C MET A 80 -7.44 -7.45 -6.99
N GLU A 81 -6.47 -7.35 -7.90
CA GLU A 81 -6.52 -7.99 -9.24
C GLU A 81 -6.73 -9.52 -9.26
N ASP A 82 -6.57 -10.25 -8.16
CA ASP A 82 -6.66 -11.73 -8.19
C ASP A 82 -7.62 -12.33 -7.15
N ASP A 83 -8.58 -11.55 -6.63
CA ASP A 83 -9.67 -12.03 -5.75
C ASP A 83 -9.20 -12.85 -4.54
N VAL A 84 -7.98 -12.59 -4.07
CA VAL A 84 -7.39 -13.37 -2.97
C VAL A 84 -7.88 -12.87 -1.62
N CYS A 85 -8.35 -11.64 -1.45
CA CYS A 85 -9.00 -11.22 -0.22
C CYS A 85 -9.74 -9.91 -0.49
N ASP A 86 -10.89 -9.72 0.14
CA ASP A 86 -11.55 -8.42 0.17
C ASP A 86 -10.78 -7.42 1.06
N VAL A 87 -11.13 -6.14 0.98
CA VAL A 87 -10.50 -5.09 1.82
C VAL A 87 -10.64 -5.42 3.31
N GLU A 88 -11.80 -5.91 3.75
CA GLU A 88 -12.11 -6.12 5.16
C GLU A 88 -11.23 -7.23 5.76
N GLU A 89 -11.07 -8.34 5.06
CA GLU A 89 -10.21 -9.46 5.44
C GLU A 89 -8.74 -9.00 5.51
N ALA A 90 -8.28 -8.23 4.52
CA ALA A 90 -6.92 -7.70 4.51
C ALA A 90 -6.67 -6.77 5.70
N LEU A 91 -7.62 -5.88 6.02
CA LEU A 91 -7.53 -4.99 7.17
C LEU A 91 -7.55 -5.77 8.49
N ARG A 92 -8.44 -6.77 8.61
CA ARG A 92 -8.53 -7.60 9.81
C ARG A 92 -7.23 -8.33 10.08
N TYR A 93 -6.67 -8.99 9.05
CA TYR A 93 -5.36 -9.64 9.13
C TYR A 93 -4.26 -8.65 9.54
N TYR A 94 -4.26 -7.46 8.96
CA TYR A 94 -3.27 -6.44 9.25
C TYR A 94 -3.35 -5.95 10.71
N GLU A 95 -4.55 -5.72 11.24
CA GLU A 95 -4.75 -5.34 12.65
C GLU A 95 -4.35 -6.46 13.62
N THR A 96 -4.73 -7.71 13.34
CA THR A 96 -4.55 -8.83 14.28
C THR A 96 -3.18 -9.47 14.21
N GLU A 97 -2.56 -9.57 13.04
CA GLU A 97 -1.33 -10.35 12.84
C GLU A 97 -0.08 -9.50 12.61
N ILE A 98 -0.25 -8.24 12.17
CA ILE A 98 0.88 -7.37 11.80
C ILE A 98 1.06 -6.24 12.80
N ARG A 99 0.01 -5.47 13.07
CA ARG A 99 0.03 -4.35 14.02
C ARG A 99 -0.18 -4.79 15.46
N MET A 100 -0.93 -5.88 15.69
CA MET A 100 -1.43 -6.30 17.02
C MET A 100 -2.26 -5.22 17.72
N ARG A 101 -2.93 -4.35 16.96
CA ARG A 101 -3.78 -3.26 17.43
C ARG A 101 -4.67 -2.74 16.31
N LYS A 102 -5.80 -2.13 16.69
CA LYS A 102 -6.75 -1.51 15.77
C LYS A 102 -6.18 -0.23 15.14
N ILE A 103 -6.60 0.04 13.91
CA ILE A 103 -6.39 1.30 13.20
C ILE A 103 -7.24 2.40 13.85
N ASP A 104 -8.49 2.07 14.21
CA ASP A 104 -9.40 3.02 14.86
C ASP A 104 -8.87 3.40 16.25
N GLY A 105 -8.74 4.71 16.49
CA GLY A 105 -8.17 5.28 17.70
C GLY A 105 -6.63 5.20 17.80
N ASP A 106 -5.92 4.77 16.75
CA ASP A 106 -4.45 4.82 16.75
C ASP A 106 -3.95 6.28 16.66
N THR A 107 -2.81 6.54 17.32
CA THR A 107 -2.14 7.84 17.35
C THR A 107 -1.06 7.97 16.28
N GLU A 108 -0.67 6.85 15.67
CA GLU A 108 0.32 6.81 14.60
C GLU A 108 -0.32 7.08 13.23
N ASN A 109 0.46 7.67 12.32
CA ASN A 109 0.04 7.77 10.91
C ASN A 109 0.13 6.40 10.25
N ILE A 110 -1.00 5.92 9.71
CA ILE A 110 -1.14 4.64 9.02
C ILE A 110 -1.44 4.91 7.55
N TYR A 111 -0.70 4.25 6.65
CA TYR A 111 -0.85 4.39 5.21
C TYR A 111 -1.39 3.09 4.63
N ILE A 112 -2.54 3.16 3.97
CA ILE A 112 -3.19 2.00 3.36
C ILE A 112 -3.30 2.27 1.86
N PHE A 113 -2.64 1.43 1.07
CA PHE A 113 -2.65 1.48 -0.38
C PHE A 113 -3.50 0.31 -0.88
N ILE A 114 -4.57 0.63 -1.62
CA ILE A 114 -5.45 -0.35 -2.25
C ILE A 114 -5.29 -0.19 -3.76
N ASP A 115 -4.65 -1.15 -4.42
CA ASP A 115 -4.44 -1.15 -5.86
C ASP A 115 -5.55 -1.92 -6.57
N GLU A 116 -5.96 -1.36 -7.72
CA GLU A 116 -7.05 -1.86 -8.56
C GLU A 116 -8.34 -2.17 -7.77
N VAL A 117 -8.69 -1.29 -6.83
CA VAL A 117 -9.86 -1.40 -5.94
C VAL A 117 -11.19 -1.66 -6.66
N SER A 118 -11.29 -1.32 -7.94
CA SER A 118 -12.45 -1.61 -8.78
C SER A 118 -12.76 -3.10 -8.96
N PHE A 119 -11.84 -4.00 -8.59
CA PHE A 119 -12.09 -5.45 -8.56
C PHE A 119 -12.78 -5.92 -7.28
N ASP A 120 -12.83 -5.11 -6.22
CA ASP A 120 -13.55 -5.49 -5.00
C ASP A 120 -15.08 -5.43 -5.26
N PRO A 121 -15.80 -6.57 -5.15
CA PRO A 121 -17.23 -6.63 -5.44
C PRO A 121 -18.09 -5.82 -4.46
N ASP A 122 -17.59 -5.54 -3.26
CA ASP A 122 -18.27 -4.76 -2.22
C ASP A 122 -17.84 -3.29 -2.23
N TRP A 123 -17.02 -2.86 -3.19
CA TRP A 123 -16.62 -1.48 -3.38
C TRP A 123 -17.71 -0.67 -4.07
N VAL A 124 -18.49 0.08 -3.28
CA VAL A 124 -19.58 0.97 -3.73
C VAL A 124 -19.16 2.44 -3.70
#